data_AF-A0A2V8H5F2-F1
#
_entry.id   AF-A0A2V8H5F2-F1
#
_cell.length_a   1.000
_cell.length_b   1.000
_cell.length_c   1.000
_cell.angle_alpha   90.00
_cell.angle_beta   90.00
_cell.angle_gamma   90.00
#
_symmetry.space_group_name_H-M   'P 1'
#
loop_
_entity.id
_entity.type
_entity.pdbx_description
1 polymer ?
#
loop_
_entity_poly.entity_id
_entity_poly.type
_entity_poly.pdbx_seq_one_letter_code
_entity_poly.pdbx_strand_id
1 'polypeptide(L)'
;MAPAEVRQLIRIGCSGWQYKHWRGDFYPAELPTSRWFAHYALSFDTVEINNSFYRLPPPETFAKWREQAPSHFLYAVKASRFLTHMKKLKDPEDPLARLLDNARQLGPRLGPILYQLPPRWPLNLDRFEIFLRALPRGYRHTVEFREPSWYDERVFELMRRHNVALCLHDMQGSASGTLVIGPFVYVRFHGTTKYGGRYDDRTLAEWGAWLAVTRRATLSDSVSASSTGSIRLLQSPLMPTPAHLALTPEIDALRRQFEELADEADALVANLTDDQFAWKPSPQAWSIAQCVDHLNVTARLYLPQLDEGIANAIRQGLYGDGPYVYWWFARMFVRMLEPPPRVRVKTPAVFQPPASRPRREIMAAFRAYQVQYIDRLRQANGLYLARARVRSPAASWIFLPLGSGFAAMIAHERRHLWQAAQVMKASGFPR
;
A
#
# COMPACT_ATOMS: atom_id res chain seq x y z
N MET A 1 -40.42 -0.51 -29.92
CA MET A 1 -39.65 -0.83 -28.69
C MET A 1 -38.22 -0.35 -28.90
N ALA A 2 -37.78 0.66 -28.15
CA ALA A 2 -36.44 1.22 -28.25
C ALA A 2 -35.37 0.25 -27.68
N PRO A 3 -34.14 0.19 -28.20
CA PRO A 3 -33.09 -0.69 -27.69
C PRO A 3 -32.68 -0.29 -26.27
N ALA A 4 -32.48 -1.28 -25.41
CA ALA A 4 -32.02 -1.08 -24.03
C ALA A 4 -30.66 -0.35 -23.98
N GLU A 5 -30.59 0.77 -23.27
CA GLU A 5 -29.40 1.60 -23.08
C GLU A 5 -28.22 0.83 -22.44
N VAL A 6 -27.06 0.80 -23.09
CA VAL A 6 -25.84 0.11 -22.62
C VAL A 6 -25.08 0.97 -21.60
N ARG A 7 -25.20 0.68 -20.30
CA ARG A 7 -24.50 1.35 -19.18
C ARG A 7 -23.06 0.77 -18.93
N GLN A 8 -21.94 1.52 -19.16
CA GLN A 8 -20.48 1.31 -18.77
C GLN A 8 -20.00 1.56 -17.31
N LEU A 9 -19.49 0.52 -16.64
CA LEU A 9 -19.21 0.49 -15.19
C LEU A 9 -17.78 0.89 -14.83
N ILE A 10 -17.60 1.70 -13.78
CA ILE A 10 -16.34 1.70 -13.00
C ILE A 10 -16.27 0.32 -12.37
N ARG A 11 -15.22 -0.43 -12.68
CA ARG A 11 -15.03 -1.79 -12.18
C ARG A 11 -13.95 -1.79 -11.13
N ILE A 12 -14.28 -2.27 -9.95
CA ILE A 12 -13.36 -2.37 -8.82
C ILE A 12 -13.05 -3.84 -8.60
N GLY A 13 -11.78 -4.12 -8.35
CA GLY A 13 -11.25 -5.46 -8.18
C GLY A 13 -9.87 -5.46 -7.58
N CYS A 14 -9.30 -6.65 -7.46
CA CYS A 14 -8.04 -6.91 -6.80
C CYS A 14 -7.02 -7.53 -7.75
N SER A 15 -5.76 -7.57 -7.33
CA SER A 15 -4.65 -8.21 -8.04
C SER A 15 -4.62 -9.75 -7.92
N GLY A 16 -5.79 -10.38 -7.84
CA GLY A 16 -5.97 -11.81 -7.59
C GLY A 16 -7.12 -12.06 -6.61
N TRP A 17 -7.47 -13.33 -6.40
CA TRP A 17 -8.58 -13.73 -5.50
C TRP A 17 -8.29 -15.02 -4.72
N GLN A 18 -7.05 -15.52 -4.73
CA GLN A 18 -6.70 -16.79 -4.08
C GLN A 18 -5.63 -16.57 -3.03
N TYR A 19 -6.02 -15.86 -1.96
CA TYR A 19 -5.12 -15.53 -0.87
C TYR A 19 -5.59 -16.19 0.42
N LYS A 20 -4.75 -17.08 0.99
CA LYS A 20 -5.10 -17.80 2.22
C LYS A 20 -5.35 -16.88 3.40
N HIS A 21 -4.64 -15.77 3.49
CA HIS A 21 -4.81 -14.77 4.54
C HIS A 21 -6.12 -13.97 4.41
N TRP A 22 -6.90 -14.13 3.33
CA TRP A 22 -8.25 -13.56 3.24
C TRP A 22 -9.31 -14.42 3.92
N ARG A 23 -8.99 -15.66 4.29
CA ARG A 23 -9.89 -16.52 5.05
C ARG A 23 -10.03 -16.01 6.48
N GLY A 24 -11.26 -15.90 6.94
CA GLY A 24 -11.61 -15.30 8.24
C GLY A 24 -11.98 -13.82 8.10
N ASP A 25 -11.42 -13.11 7.11
CA ASP A 25 -11.67 -11.69 6.88
C ASP A 25 -12.67 -11.47 5.73
N PHE A 26 -12.24 -11.76 4.50
CA PHE A 26 -13.06 -11.60 3.30
C PHE A 26 -13.76 -12.90 2.91
N TYR A 27 -13.09 -14.04 3.01
CA TYR A 27 -13.71 -15.35 2.83
C TYR A 27 -14.16 -15.90 4.18
N PRO A 28 -15.40 -16.40 4.33
CA PRO A 28 -15.81 -17.11 5.53
C PRO A 28 -14.82 -18.21 5.90
N ALA A 29 -14.54 -18.38 7.19
CA ALA A 29 -13.49 -19.30 7.68
C ALA A 29 -13.65 -20.72 7.13
N GLU A 30 -14.88 -21.24 7.14
CA GLU A 30 -15.23 -22.58 6.68
C GLU A 30 -15.47 -22.66 5.16
N LEU A 31 -15.32 -21.56 4.41
CA LEU A 31 -15.59 -21.57 2.97
C LEU A 31 -14.51 -22.39 2.23
N PRO A 32 -14.89 -23.46 1.50
CA PRO A 32 -13.96 -24.20 0.67
C PRO A 32 -13.34 -23.31 -0.40
N THR A 33 -12.05 -23.50 -0.69
CA THR A 33 -11.29 -22.71 -1.69
C THR A 33 -11.93 -22.73 -3.08
N SER A 34 -12.61 -23.82 -3.44
CA SER A 34 -13.36 -23.95 -4.69
C SER A 34 -14.50 -22.94 -4.83
N ARG A 35 -15.01 -22.41 -3.72
CA ARG A 35 -16.10 -21.41 -3.68
C ARG A 35 -15.60 -19.97 -3.53
N TRP A 36 -14.30 -19.75 -3.37
CA TRP A 36 -13.74 -18.41 -3.15
C TRP A 36 -13.98 -17.46 -4.32
N PHE A 37 -13.89 -17.94 -5.56
CA PHE A 37 -14.19 -17.09 -6.71
C PHE A 37 -15.65 -16.63 -6.72
N ALA A 38 -16.60 -17.55 -6.47
CA ALA A 38 -18.01 -17.21 -6.40
C ALA A 38 -18.29 -16.17 -5.30
N HIS A 39 -17.64 -16.32 -4.13
CA HIS A 39 -17.74 -15.33 -3.05
C HIS A 39 -17.11 -13.98 -3.44
N TYR A 40 -15.94 -14.00 -4.08
CA TYR A 40 -15.25 -12.80 -4.56
C TYR A 40 -16.11 -11.99 -5.53
N ALA A 41 -16.78 -12.67 -6.46
CA ALA A 41 -17.63 -12.05 -7.47
C ALA A 41 -18.95 -11.48 -6.93
N LEU A 42 -19.25 -11.62 -5.63
CA LEU A 42 -20.36 -10.91 -4.97
C LEU A 42 -19.98 -9.46 -4.63
N SER A 43 -18.69 -9.18 -4.44
CA SER A 43 -18.20 -7.89 -3.96
C SER A 43 -17.47 -7.10 -5.05
N PHE A 44 -16.96 -7.77 -6.08
CA PHE A 44 -16.12 -7.18 -7.12
C PHE A 44 -16.57 -7.58 -8.52
N ASP A 45 -16.45 -6.64 -9.46
CA ASP A 45 -16.86 -6.80 -10.86
C ASP A 45 -15.71 -7.17 -11.80
N THR A 46 -14.49 -7.22 -11.27
CA THR A 46 -13.30 -7.55 -12.04
C THR A 46 -12.21 -8.14 -11.15
N VAL A 47 -11.25 -8.84 -11.76
CA VAL A 47 -10.00 -9.21 -11.09
C VAL A 47 -8.84 -9.20 -12.08
N GLU A 48 -7.65 -8.81 -11.61
CA GLU A 48 -6.42 -8.89 -12.41
C GLU A 48 -5.75 -10.25 -12.20
N ILE A 49 -5.64 -11.03 -13.27
CA ILE A 49 -4.89 -12.28 -13.32
C ILE A 49 -3.41 -11.94 -13.35
N ASN A 50 -2.74 -12.22 -12.23
CA ASN A 50 -1.30 -12.02 -12.08
C ASN A 50 -0.47 -13.28 -12.33
N ASN A 51 -1.06 -14.48 -12.31
CA ASN A 51 -0.32 -15.74 -12.48
C ASN A 51 0.40 -15.79 -13.85
N SER A 52 -0.26 -15.29 -14.91
CA SER A 52 0.29 -15.17 -16.27
C SER A 52 1.59 -14.37 -16.36
N PHE A 53 1.85 -13.49 -15.39
CA PHE A 53 3.13 -12.79 -15.28
C PHE A 53 4.30 -13.77 -15.06
N TYR A 54 4.11 -14.78 -14.21
CA TYR A 54 5.16 -15.74 -13.85
C TYR A 54 5.11 -17.00 -14.73
N ARG A 55 3.91 -17.52 -14.98
CA ARG A 55 3.66 -18.71 -15.79
C ARG A 55 2.35 -18.53 -16.54
N LEU A 56 2.39 -18.63 -17.87
CA LEU A 56 1.19 -18.59 -18.70
C LEU A 56 0.30 -19.80 -18.39
N PRO A 57 -0.92 -19.62 -17.85
CA PRO A 57 -1.87 -20.72 -17.67
C PRO A 57 -2.28 -21.28 -19.03
N PRO A 58 -2.58 -22.58 -19.12
CA PRO A 58 -3.00 -23.18 -20.36
C PRO A 58 -4.45 -22.75 -20.73
N PRO A 59 -4.86 -22.84 -22.01
CA PRO A 59 -6.14 -22.34 -22.51
C PRO A 59 -7.37 -22.82 -21.71
N GLU A 60 -7.37 -24.08 -21.28
CA GLU A 60 -8.44 -24.70 -20.49
C GLU A 60 -8.64 -24.02 -19.13
N THR A 61 -7.59 -23.43 -18.56
CA THR A 61 -7.70 -22.66 -17.31
C THR A 61 -8.48 -21.37 -17.53
N PHE A 62 -8.19 -20.67 -18.64
CA PHE A 62 -8.93 -19.46 -19.03
C PHE A 62 -10.39 -19.77 -19.39
N ALA A 63 -10.66 -20.90 -20.06
CA ALA A 63 -12.02 -21.36 -20.34
C ALA A 63 -12.80 -21.64 -19.04
N LYS A 64 -12.19 -22.32 -18.06
CA LYS A 64 -12.79 -22.53 -16.73
C LYS A 64 -13.07 -21.21 -16.00
N TRP A 65 -12.16 -20.24 -16.09
CA TRP A 65 -12.37 -18.90 -15.53
C TRP A 65 -13.55 -18.17 -16.19
N ARG A 66 -13.72 -18.29 -17.51
CA ARG A 66 -14.90 -17.76 -18.21
C ARG A 66 -16.19 -18.37 -17.68
N GLU A 67 -16.22 -19.69 -17.52
CA GLU A 67 -17.42 -20.45 -17.13
C GLU A 67 -17.89 -20.16 -15.71
N GLN A 68 -16.96 -19.98 -14.76
CA GLN A 68 -17.33 -19.64 -13.38
C GLN A 68 -17.78 -18.18 -13.19
N ALA A 69 -17.42 -17.29 -14.12
CA ALA A 69 -17.62 -15.85 -13.97
C ALA A 69 -19.06 -15.39 -14.28
N PRO A 70 -19.67 -14.55 -13.41
CA PRO A 70 -20.96 -13.95 -13.70
C PRO A 70 -20.99 -13.18 -15.03
N SER A 71 -22.19 -12.98 -15.56
CA SER A 71 -22.38 -12.46 -16.91
C SER A 71 -21.89 -11.03 -17.16
N HIS A 72 -21.56 -10.31 -16.09
CA HIS A 72 -21.05 -8.94 -16.10
C HIS A 72 -19.58 -8.86 -15.70
N PHE A 73 -18.97 -9.92 -15.17
CA PHE A 73 -17.63 -9.91 -14.60
C PHE A 73 -16.54 -9.86 -15.69
N LEU A 74 -15.44 -9.15 -15.46
CA LEU A 74 -14.30 -9.08 -16.37
C LEU A 74 -12.99 -9.53 -15.73
N TYR A 75 -12.07 -10.05 -16.53
CA TYR A 75 -10.72 -10.36 -16.12
C TYR A 75 -9.72 -9.44 -16.80
N ALA A 76 -8.96 -8.67 -16.03
CA ALA A 76 -7.75 -8.03 -16.55
C ALA A 76 -6.63 -9.08 -16.57
N VAL A 77 -5.80 -9.11 -17.61
CA VAL A 77 -4.74 -10.11 -17.76
C VAL A 77 -3.38 -9.43 -17.77
N LYS A 78 -2.51 -9.75 -16.80
CA LYS A 78 -1.14 -9.25 -16.80
C LYS A 78 -0.27 -10.06 -17.75
N ALA A 79 0.39 -9.37 -18.68
CA ALA A 79 1.29 -10.00 -19.63
C ALA A 79 2.50 -10.66 -18.94
N SER A 80 3.08 -11.67 -19.60
CA SER A 80 4.21 -12.41 -19.05
C SER A 80 5.44 -11.53 -18.82
N ARG A 81 6.15 -11.76 -17.70
CA ARG A 81 7.46 -11.17 -17.44
C ARG A 81 8.48 -11.51 -18.52
N PHE A 82 8.28 -12.61 -19.25
CA PHE A 82 9.13 -12.97 -20.38
C PHE A 82 9.10 -11.88 -21.46
N LEU A 83 7.91 -11.40 -21.82
CA LEU A 83 7.75 -10.31 -22.78
C LEU A 83 8.24 -8.98 -22.21
N THR A 84 7.74 -8.57 -21.05
CA THR A 84 7.95 -7.21 -20.56
C THR A 84 9.28 -6.99 -19.84
N HIS A 85 9.79 -7.97 -19.09
CA HIS A 85 11.00 -7.81 -18.27
C HIS A 85 12.24 -8.46 -18.90
N MET A 86 12.10 -9.68 -19.43
CA MET A 86 13.25 -10.45 -19.96
C MET A 86 13.60 -9.99 -21.38
N LYS A 87 12.65 -10.04 -22.32
CA LYS A 87 12.84 -9.52 -23.68
C LYS A 87 12.79 -8.00 -23.74
N LYS A 88 12.24 -7.34 -22.71
CA LYS A 88 12.01 -5.89 -22.68
C LYS A 88 11.31 -5.42 -23.97
N LEU A 89 10.21 -6.06 -24.33
CA LEU A 89 9.41 -5.81 -25.54
C LEU A 89 10.09 -6.11 -26.89
N LYS A 90 11.29 -6.71 -26.90
CA LYS A 90 11.96 -7.11 -28.14
C LYS A 90 11.24 -8.30 -28.80
N ASP A 91 11.08 -8.27 -30.13
CA ASP A 91 10.36 -9.25 -30.98
C ASP A 91 9.10 -9.77 -30.26
N PRO A 92 8.09 -8.89 -30.11
CA PRO A 92 6.92 -9.13 -29.27
C PRO A 92 5.87 -10.06 -29.87
N GLU A 93 5.96 -10.36 -31.17
CA GLU A 93 4.94 -11.08 -31.95
C GLU A 93 4.63 -12.45 -31.34
N ASP A 94 5.64 -13.30 -31.18
CA ASP A 94 5.46 -14.66 -30.63
C ASP A 94 4.96 -14.67 -29.18
N PRO A 95 5.55 -13.89 -28.23
CA PRO A 95 5.02 -13.83 -26.88
C PRO A 95 3.60 -13.26 -26.78
N LEU A 96 3.24 -12.29 -27.63
CA LEU A 96 1.89 -11.71 -27.69
C LEU A 96 0.89 -12.75 -28.19
N ALA A 97 1.19 -13.42 -29.31
CA ALA A 97 0.33 -14.46 -29.88
C ALA A 97 0.05 -15.55 -28.84
N ARG A 98 1.08 -16.08 -28.18
CA ARG A 98 0.94 -17.10 -27.13
C ARG A 98 0.06 -16.64 -25.96
N LEU A 99 0.25 -15.42 -25.47
CA LEU A 99 -0.57 -14.89 -24.38
C LEU A 99 -2.04 -14.77 -24.80
N LEU A 100 -2.28 -14.21 -25.99
CA LEU A 100 -3.60 -13.92 -26.50
C LEU A 100 -4.37 -15.16 -26.91
N ASP A 101 -3.71 -16.18 -27.47
CA ASP A 101 -4.32 -17.45 -27.82
C ASP A 101 -4.92 -18.18 -26.62
N ASN A 102 -4.31 -17.98 -25.44
CA ASN A 102 -4.81 -18.49 -24.18
C ASN A 102 -5.85 -17.54 -23.58
N ALA A 103 -5.55 -16.24 -23.51
CA ALA A 103 -6.43 -15.24 -22.89
C ALA A 103 -7.78 -15.08 -23.63
N ARG A 104 -7.82 -15.28 -24.96
CA ARG A 104 -9.06 -15.22 -25.75
C ARG A 104 -10.09 -16.26 -25.33
N GLN A 105 -9.70 -17.33 -24.62
CA GLN A 105 -10.64 -18.29 -24.07
C GLN A 105 -11.55 -17.69 -22.99
N LEU A 106 -11.19 -16.52 -22.43
CA LEU A 106 -12.08 -15.72 -21.58
C LEU A 106 -13.29 -15.16 -22.35
N GLY A 107 -13.23 -15.10 -23.69
CA GLY A 107 -14.32 -14.62 -24.54
C GLY A 107 -14.83 -13.24 -24.11
N PRO A 108 -16.15 -13.05 -23.93
CA PRO A 108 -16.72 -11.78 -23.47
C PRO A 108 -16.26 -11.31 -22.08
N ARG A 109 -15.63 -12.20 -21.29
CA ARG A 109 -15.06 -11.87 -19.97
C ARG A 109 -13.68 -11.23 -20.06
N LEU A 110 -13.06 -11.19 -21.24
CA LEU A 110 -11.72 -10.62 -21.40
C LEU A 110 -11.77 -9.10 -21.24
N GLY A 111 -11.12 -8.62 -20.19
CA GLY A 111 -10.88 -7.22 -19.89
C GLY A 111 -9.60 -6.69 -20.54
N PRO A 112 -9.00 -5.65 -19.95
CA PRO A 112 -7.72 -5.10 -20.40
C PRO A 112 -6.55 -6.08 -20.24
N ILE A 113 -5.56 -5.96 -21.12
CA ILE A 113 -4.27 -6.62 -21.02
C ILE A 113 -3.25 -5.62 -20.52
N LEU A 114 -2.64 -5.91 -19.37
CA LEU A 114 -1.68 -5.06 -18.70
C LEU A 114 -0.24 -5.44 -19.06
N TYR A 115 0.51 -4.48 -19.58
CA TYR A 115 1.95 -4.58 -19.83
C TYR A 115 2.70 -3.70 -18.82
N GLN A 116 3.06 -4.27 -17.68
CA GLN A 116 3.95 -3.62 -16.72
C GLN A 116 5.40 -3.73 -17.19
N LEU A 117 6.07 -2.59 -17.38
CA LEU A 117 7.48 -2.51 -17.75
C LEU A 117 8.38 -2.60 -16.49
N PRO A 118 9.61 -3.14 -16.61
CA PRO A 118 10.53 -3.27 -15.49
C PRO A 118 11.00 -1.90 -14.96
N PRO A 119 11.30 -1.79 -13.65
CA PRO A 119 11.96 -0.60 -13.11
C PRO A 119 13.38 -0.48 -13.68
N ARG A 120 13.95 0.73 -13.67
CA ARG A 120 15.32 1.02 -14.13
C ARG A 120 15.60 0.61 -15.58
N TRP A 121 14.57 0.56 -16.42
CA TRP A 121 14.74 0.45 -17.85
C TRP A 121 14.43 1.83 -18.46
N PRO A 122 15.43 2.60 -18.89
CA PRO A 122 15.18 3.92 -19.48
C PRO A 122 14.38 3.84 -20.78
N LEU A 123 13.76 4.95 -21.13
CA LEU A 123 12.99 5.15 -22.35
C LEU A 123 13.73 4.61 -23.57
N ASN A 124 13.05 3.74 -24.31
CA ASN A 124 13.45 3.32 -25.65
C ASN A 124 12.24 3.44 -26.57
N LEU A 125 12.13 4.58 -27.24
CA LEU A 125 10.97 4.95 -28.04
C LEU A 125 10.76 4.00 -29.23
N ASP A 126 11.83 3.68 -29.96
CA ASP A 126 11.78 2.79 -31.13
C ASP A 126 11.26 1.40 -30.76
N ARG A 127 11.79 0.83 -29.66
CA ARG A 127 11.35 -0.49 -29.19
C ARG A 127 9.90 -0.46 -28.73
N PHE A 128 9.47 0.63 -28.11
CA PHE A 128 8.09 0.77 -27.68
C PHE A 128 7.14 0.91 -28.87
N GLU A 129 7.51 1.68 -29.90
CA GLU A 129 6.70 1.80 -31.11
C GLU A 129 6.58 0.48 -31.88
N ILE A 130 7.68 -0.29 -32.00
CA ILE A 130 7.64 -1.65 -32.56
C ILE A 130 6.63 -2.52 -31.80
N PHE A 131 6.67 -2.47 -30.46
CA PHE A 131 5.71 -3.18 -29.63
C PHE A 131 4.27 -2.74 -29.85
N LEU A 132 4.00 -1.43 -29.88
CA LEU A 132 2.66 -0.90 -30.10
C LEU A 132 2.10 -1.27 -31.48
N ARG A 133 2.95 -1.32 -32.52
CA ARG A 133 2.57 -1.78 -33.86
C ARG A 133 2.18 -3.27 -33.87
N ALA A 134 2.81 -4.09 -33.04
CA ALA A 134 2.53 -5.53 -32.95
C ALA A 134 1.27 -5.86 -32.13
N LEU A 135 0.69 -4.90 -31.39
CA LEU A 135 -0.52 -5.13 -30.61
C LEU A 135 -1.73 -5.39 -31.52
N PRO A 136 -2.44 -6.51 -31.35
CA PRO A 136 -3.61 -6.78 -32.17
C PRO A 136 -4.78 -5.88 -31.79
N ARG A 137 -5.56 -5.52 -32.81
CA ARG A 137 -6.81 -4.77 -32.68
C ARG A 137 -7.88 -5.64 -32.01
N GLY A 138 -8.91 -5.00 -31.45
CA GLY A 138 -10.03 -5.69 -30.80
C GLY A 138 -9.81 -6.04 -29.32
N TYR A 139 -8.63 -5.77 -28.78
CA TYR A 139 -8.32 -5.90 -27.35
C TYR A 139 -8.09 -4.53 -26.71
N ARG A 140 -8.37 -4.43 -25.41
CA ARG A 140 -8.00 -3.27 -24.60
C ARG A 140 -6.60 -3.49 -24.05
N HIS A 141 -5.68 -2.59 -24.38
CA HIS A 141 -4.29 -2.68 -23.94
C HIS A 141 -3.98 -1.54 -22.97
N THR A 142 -3.24 -1.81 -21.91
CA THR A 142 -2.75 -0.79 -20.99
C THR A 142 -1.30 -1.04 -20.59
N VAL A 143 -0.52 0.03 -20.45
CA VAL A 143 0.91 -0.02 -20.12
C VAL A 143 1.16 0.67 -18.79
N GLU A 144 1.95 0.03 -17.93
CA GLU A 144 2.38 0.58 -16.65
C GLU A 144 3.89 0.83 -16.64
N PHE A 145 4.29 2.07 -16.36
CA PHE A 145 5.68 2.50 -16.35
C PHE A 145 6.27 2.54 -14.94
N ARG A 146 7.38 1.83 -14.72
CA ARG A 146 8.09 1.78 -13.43
C ARG A 146 9.34 2.67 -13.37
N GLU A 147 9.60 3.43 -14.42
CA GLU A 147 10.78 4.26 -14.56
C GLU A 147 10.35 5.66 -15.10
N PRO A 148 10.78 6.78 -14.48
CA PRO A 148 10.29 8.12 -14.80
C PRO A 148 10.48 8.60 -16.24
N SER A 149 11.53 8.18 -16.94
CA SER A 149 11.82 8.65 -18.31
C SER A 149 10.77 8.22 -19.34
N TRP A 150 9.90 7.26 -19.01
CA TRP A 150 8.77 6.87 -19.85
C TRP A 150 7.59 7.85 -19.80
N TYR A 151 7.55 8.76 -18.82
CA TYR A 151 6.53 9.81 -18.75
C TYR A 151 6.92 10.99 -19.64
N ASP A 152 6.94 10.74 -20.96
CA ASP A 152 7.37 11.65 -22.02
C ASP A 152 6.23 11.82 -23.04
N GLU A 153 5.98 13.04 -23.52
CA GLU A 153 4.87 13.31 -24.44
C GLU A 153 4.94 12.50 -25.74
N ARG A 154 6.15 12.16 -26.22
CA ARG A 154 6.33 11.32 -27.42
C ARG A 154 5.82 9.90 -27.19
N VAL A 155 5.95 9.39 -25.96
CA VAL A 155 5.41 8.10 -25.55
C VAL A 155 3.89 8.16 -25.50
N PHE A 156 3.34 9.22 -24.90
CA PHE A 156 1.89 9.40 -24.80
C PHE A 156 1.23 9.54 -26.18
N GLU A 157 1.86 10.26 -27.10
CA GLU A 157 1.38 10.41 -28.48
C GLU A 157 1.37 9.07 -29.22
N LEU A 158 2.41 8.25 -29.03
CA LEU A 158 2.40 6.87 -29.54
C LEU A 158 1.25 6.04 -28.95
N MET A 159 1.03 6.13 -27.64
CA MET A 159 -0.06 5.41 -26.99
C MET A 159 -1.44 5.85 -27.50
N ARG A 160 -1.67 7.16 -27.71
CA ARG A 160 -2.90 7.69 -28.31
C ARG A 160 -3.12 7.13 -29.72
N ARG A 161 -2.10 7.22 -30.59
CA ARG A 161 -2.17 6.69 -31.97
C ARG A 161 -2.49 5.20 -32.04
N HIS A 162 -2.00 4.42 -31.07
CA HIS A 162 -2.21 2.98 -31.00
C HIS A 162 -3.39 2.55 -30.09
N ASN A 163 -4.18 3.50 -29.59
CA ASN A 163 -5.34 3.24 -28.74
C ASN A 163 -5.01 2.45 -27.46
N VAL A 164 -3.87 2.77 -26.83
CA VAL A 164 -3.36 2.12 -25.62
C VAL A 164 -3.52 3.04 -24.42
N ALA A 165 -4.04 2.48 -23.32
CA ALA A 165 -4.27 3.23 -22.10
C ALA A 165 -3.02 3.32 -21.21
N LEU A 166 -2.79 4.47 -20.58
CA LEU A 166 -1.83 4.58 -19.48
C LEU A 166 -2.42 3.98 -18.21
N CYS A 167 -1.68 3.09 -17.56
CA CYS A 167 -2.00 2.60 -16.23
C CYS A 167 -1.56 3.63 -15.19
N LEU A 168 -2.53 4.25 -14.51
CA LEU A 168 -2.30 5.10 -13.36
C LEU A 168 -1.91 4.27 -12.15
N HIS A 169 -0.91 4.71 -11.38
CA HIS A 169 -0.51 4.02 -10.17
C HIS A 169 0.19 4.90 -9.15
N ASP A 170 0.20 4.45 -7.90
CA ASP A 170 0.61 5.20 -6.71
C ASP A 170 2.02 4.84 -6.19
N MET A 171 2.74 3.91 -6.83
CA MET A 171 4.12 3.61 -6.43
C MET A 171 5.03 4.85 -6.42
N GLN A 172 5.95 4.90 -5.46
CA GLN A 172 6.98 5.93 -5.38
C GLN A 172 7.76 6.06 -6.70
N GLY A 173 7.90 7.30 -7.19
CA GLY A 173 8.52 7.61 -8.48
C GLY A 173 7.58 7.51 -9.69
N SER A 174 6.31 7.15 -9.47
CA SER A 174 5.25 7.32 -10.47
C SER A 174 5.04 8.80 -10.79
N ALA A 175 4.95 9.13 -12.07
CA ALA A 175 4.48 10.43 -12.53
C ALA A 175 3.12 10.32 -13.24
N SER A 176 2.39 9.21 -13.05
CA SER A 176 1.09 8.99 -13.69
C SER A 176 -0.01 9.91 -13.14
N GLY A 177 -0.03 10.16 -11.83
CA GLY A 177 -1.01 11.05 -11.19
C GLY A 177 -2.43 10.78 -11.66
N THR A 178 -3.09 11.80 -12.21
CA THR A 178 -4.42 11.75 -12.82
C THR A 178 -4.37 11.91 -14.35
N LEU A 179 -3.21 11.66 -14.98
CA LEU A 179 -2.99 11.85 -16.41
C LEU A 179 -3.70 10.77 -17.24
N VAL A 180 -4.80 11.14 -17.89
CA VAL A 180 -5.57 10.20 -18.73
C VAL A 180 -4.99 10.14 -20.14
N ILE A 181 -4.48 8.97 -20.52
CA ILE A 181 -4.05 8.65 -21.88
C ILE A 181 -4.79 7.39 -22.35
N GLY A 182 -5.28 7.43 -23.59
CA GLY A 182 -5.91 6.30 -24.26
C GLY A 182 -7.43 6.20 -24.05
N PRO A 183 -8.04 5.11 -24.55
CA PRO A 183 -9.50 4.99 -24.67
C PRO A 183 -10.25 4.63 -23.38
N PHE A 184 -9.53 4.31 -22.29
CA PHE A 184 -10.12 4.00 -21.00
C PHE A 184 -9.14 4.33 -19.88
N VAL A 185 -9.66 4.47 -18.67
CA VAL A 185 -8.86 4.64 -17.46
C VAL A 185 -8.60 3.28 -16.82
N TYR A 186 -7.34 3.01 -16.49
CA TYR A 186 -6.93 1.85 -15.70
C TYR A 186 -6.09 2.33 -14.52
N VAL A 187 -6.51 2.03 -13.30
CA VAL A 187 -5.82 2.45 -12.08
C VAL A 187 -5.37 1.23 -11.31
N ARG A 188 -4.12 1.22 -10.83
CA ARG A 188 -3.56 0.20 -9.96
C ARG A 188 -3.04 0.83 -8.68
N PHE A 189 -3.56 0.30 -7.59
CA PHE A 189 -3.20 0.65 -6.23
C PHE A 189 -2.18 -0.38 -5.72
N HIS A 190 -0.97 0.06 -5.39
CA HIS A 190 0.15 -0.76 -4.90
C HIS A 190 0.38 -0.65 -3.40
N GLY A 191 -0.30 0.28 -2.74
CA GLY A 191 -0.32 0.39 -1.29
C GLY A 191 0.57 1.53 -0.81
N THR A 192 0.28 2.00 0.40
CA THR A 192 1.06 3.03 1.10
C THR A 192 2.47 2.57 1.45
N THR A 193 2.72 1.27 1.37
CA THR A 193 4.04 0.64 1.34
C THR A 193 4.13 -0.27 0.11
N LYS A 194 5.33 -0.69 -0.29
CA LYS A 194 5.51 -1.52 -1.50
C LYS A 194 4.69 -2.81 -1.43
N TYR A 195 3.56 -2.85 -2.15
CA TYR A 195 2.61 -3.96 -2.21
C TYR A 195 1.88 -4.26 -0.88
N GLY A 196 1.70 -3.25 -0.02
CA GLY A 196 1.02 -3.41 1.26
C GLY A 196 0.59 -2.10 1.92
N GLY A 197 -0.01 -2.21 3.11
CA GLY A 197 -0.58 -1.08 3.84
C GLY A 197 -2.03 -0.81 3.47
N ARG A 198 -2.64 0.18 4.13
CA ARG A 198 -4.01 0.62 3.90
C ARG A 198 -4.02 2.10 3.52
N TYR A 199 -4.72 2.42 2.44
CA TYR A 199 -5.04 3.82 2.12
C TYR A 199 -6.00 4.38 3.17
N ASP A 200 -5.76 5.62 3.59
CA ASP A 200 -6.72 6.35 4.39
C ASP A 200 -7.97 6.68 3.58
N ASP A 201 -9.08 6.87 4.30
CA ASP A 201 -10.39 7.06 3.68
C ASP A 201 -10.46 8.35 2.85
N ARG A 202 -9.68 9.38 3.21
CA ARG A 202 -9.60 10.63 2.42
C ARG A 202 -8.94 10.37 1.07
N THR A 203 -7.80 9.69 1.03
CA THR A 203 -7.12 9.30 -0.22
C THR A 203 -8.06 8.49 -1.12
N LEU A 204 -8.78 7.52 -0.56
CA LEU A 204 -9.76 6.74 -1.32
C LEU A 204 -10.94 7.59 -1.82
N ALA A 205 -11.42 8.54 -1.01
CA ALA A 205 -12.48 9.46 -1.38
C ALA A 205 -12.07 10.42 -2.50
N GLU A 206 -10.84 10.93 -2.47
CA GLU A 206 -10.26 11.77 -3.53
C GLU A 206 -10.20 11.01 -4.86
N TRP A 207 -9.69 9.78 -4.85
CA TRP A 207 -9.70 8.89 -6.01
C TRP A 207 -11.12 8.58 -6.49
N GLY A 208 -12.05 8.30 -5.57
CA GLY A 208 -13.45 8.06 -5.89
C GLY A 208 -14.13 9.27 -6.56
N ALA A 209 -13.87 10.46 -6.04
CA ALA A 209 -14.38 11.72 -6.61
C ALA A 209 -13.79 11.97 -8.00
N TRP A 210 -12.48 11.81 -8.17
CA TRP A 210 -11.82 11.98 -9.46
C TRP A 210 -12.30 10.98 -10.51
N LEU A 211 -12.45 9.70 -10.15
CA LEU A 211 -13.00 8.67 -11.04
C LEU A 211 -14.44 9.00 -11.46
N ALA A 212 -15.25 9.53 -10.53
CA ALA A 212 -16.61 9.94 -10.83
C ALA A 212 -16.68 11.13 -11.79
N VAL A 213 -15.78 12.12 -11.65
CA VAL A 213 -15.69 13.29 -12.56
C VAL A 213 -15.15 12.88 -13.93
N THR A 214 -14.05 12.11 -13.97
CA THR A 214 -13.41 11.67 -15.21
C THR A 214 -14.35 10.84 -16.06
N ARG A 215 -15.17 10.00 -15.42
CA ARG A 215 -16.24 9.26 -16.08
C ARG A 215 -17.29 10.18 -16.72
N ARG A 216 -17.62 11.33 -16.12
CA ARG A 216 -18.57 12.30 -16.72
C ARG A 216 -17.96 13.05 -17.90
N ALA A 217 -16.68 13.41 -17.83
CA ALA A 217 -15.98 14.12 -18.91
C ALA A 217 -15.80 13.24 -20.17
N THR A 218 -15.44 11.97 -20.00
CA THR A 218 -15.39 11.02 -21.12
C THR A 218 -16.76 10.76 -21.77
N LEU A 219 -17.86 10.99 -21.03
CA LEU A 219 -19.22 10.95 -21.57
C LEU A 219 -19.59 12.20 -22.40
N SER A 220 -19.01 13.38 -22.14
CA SER A 220 -19.33 14.58 -22.94
C SER A 220 -18.61 14.58 -24.30
N ASP A 221 -17.37 14.12 -24.34
CA ASP A 221 -16.56 14.12 -25.57
C ASP A 221 -17.02 13.03 -26.56
N SER A 222 -17.60 11.93 -26.05
CA SER A 222 -18.15 10.83 -26.86
C SER A 222 -19.54 11.12 -27.45
N VAL A 223 -20.19 12.24 -27.11
CA VAL A 223 -21.44 12.65 -27.78
C VAL A 223 -21.18 13.20 -29.19
N SER A 224 -19.92 13.51 -29.53
CA SER A 224 -19.51 13.93 -30.89
C SER A 224 -19.00 12.78 -31.78
N ALA A 225 -18.82 11.56 -31.24
CA ALA A 225 -18.35 10.41 -31.98
C ALA A 225 -19.14 9.16 -31.59
N SER A 226 -19.91 8.63 -32.54
CA SER A 226 -20.74 7.44 -32.40
C SER A 226 -19.96 6.23 -31.88
N SER A 227 -20.06 5.92 -30.58
CA SER A 227 -20.05 4.55 -30.05
C SER A 227 -20.31 4.54 -28.54
N THR A 228 -21.51 4.05 -28.21
CA THR A 228 -22.04 3.49 -26.96
C THR A 228 -21.13 3.36 -25.72
N GLY A 229 -21.52 4.08 -24.66
CA GLY A 229 -21.77 3.44 -23.36
C GLY A 229 -21.89 4.36 -22.12
N SER A 230 -22.71 3.99 -21.13
CA SER A 230 -23.23 4.87 -20.03
C SER A 230 -22.68 4.61 -18.60
N ILE A 231 -23.21 5.16 -17.48
CA ILE A 231 -23.48 4.49 -16.16
C ILE A 231 -24.11 5.42 -15.13
N ARG A 232 -24.53 4.90 -13.96
CA ARG A 232 -24.89 5.63 -12.73
C ARG A 232 -24.41 4.91 -11.44
N LEU A 233 -24.33 5.70 -10.36
CA LEU A 233 -24.06 5.36 -8.96
C LEU A 233 -25.34 4.97 -8.21
N LEU A 234 -25.23 4.12 -7.19
CA LEU A 234 -26.13 4.07 -6.05
C LEU A 234 -25.36 4.46 -4.79
N GLN A 235 -25.88 5.43 -4.04
CA GLN A 235 -25.51 5.66 -2.64
C GLN A 235 -26.13 4.57 -1.77
N SER A 236 -25.42 4.15 -0.72
CA SER A 236 -26.05 3.58 0.47
C SER A 236 -25.24 3.91 1.73
N PRO A 237 -25.90 3.90 2.90
CA PRO A 237 -25.53 4.69 4.07
C PRO A 237 -24.27 4.18 4.77
N LEU A 238 -23.67 5.03 5.61
CA LEU A 238 -22.63 4.65 6.58
C LEU A 238 -22.94 3.27 7.20
N MET A 239 -22.19 2.26 6.78
CA MET A 239 -22.19 0.94 7.41
C MET A 239 -21.31 1.02 8.67
N PRO A 240 -21.73 0.41 9.81
CA PRO A 240 -20.87 0.28 10.97
C PRO A 240 -19.68 -0.62 10.62
N THR A 241 -18.50 -0.33 11.18
CA THR A 241 -17.28 -1.14 11.03
C THR A 241 -17.60 -2.62 11.33
N PRO A 242 -17.43 -3.54 10.36
CA PRO A 242 -17.69 -4.96 10.58
C PRO A 242 -16.89 -5.51 11.76
N ALA A 243 -17.50 -6.36 12.59
CA ALA A 243 -16.90 -6.90 13.83
C ALA A 243 -15.57 -7.69 13.64
N HIS A 244 -15.21 -8.08 12.42
CA HIS A 244 -13.94 -8.75 12.08
C HIS A 244 -12.82 -7.78 11.62
N LEU A 245 -13.18 -6.54 11.28
CA LEU A 245 -12.23 -5.42 11.14
C LEU A 245 -11.99 -4.73 12.49
N ALA A 246 -12.71 -5.15 13.54
CA ALA A 246 -12.44 -4.71 14.89
C ALA A 246 -11.08 -5.27 15.31
N LEU A 247 -10.18 -4.34 15.61
CA LEU A 247 -8.93 -4.68 16.27
C LEU A 247 -9.26 -5.32 17.63
N THR A 248 -8.49 -6.34 18.04
CA THR A 248 -8.61 -6.84 19.41
C THR A 248 -8.43 -5.65 20.38
N PRO A 249 -9.10 -5.65 21.55
CA PRO A 249 -9.03 -4.51 22.47
C PRO A 249 -7.59 -4.08 22.81
N GLU A 250 -6.67 -5.05 22.88
CA GLU A 250 -5.25 -4.81 23.13
C GLU A 250 -4.56 -4.12 21.93
N ILE A 251 -4.75 -4.61 20.70
CA ILE A 251 -4.17 -3.99 19.50
C ILE A 251 -4.77 -2.59 19.27
N ASP A 252 -6.06 -2.42 19.51
CA ASP A 252 -6.74 -1.13 19.38
C ASP A 252 -6.23 -0.11 20.41
N ALA A 253 -5.98 -0.55 21.64
CA ALA A 253 -5.39 0.29 22.67
C ALA A 253 -3.95 0.70 22.33
N LEU A 254 -3.14 -0.20 21.76
CA LEU A 254 -1.79 0.14 21.29
C LEU A 254 -1.84 1.10 20.09
N ARG A 255 -2.78 0.90 19.15
CA ARG A 255 -2.98 1.78 17.99
C ARG A 255 -3.29 3.20 18.44
N ARG A 256 -4.27 3.37 19.33
CA ARG A 256 -4.66 4.69 19.85
C ARG A 256 -3.47 5.42 20.48
N GLN A 257 -2.61 4.71 21.21
CA GLN A 257 -1.42 5.32 21.81
C GLN A 257 -0.42 5.86 20.77
N PHE A 258 -0.24 5.19 19.62
CA PHE A 258 0.59 5.73 18.53
C PHE A 258 -0.07 6.94 17.84
N GLU A 259 -1.40 6.94 17.70
CA GLU A 259 -2.13 8.11 17.18
C GLU A 259 -2.01 9.31 18.13
N GLU A 260 -2.21 9.09 19.43
CA GLU A 260 -2.02 10.10 20.49
C GLU A 260 -0.59 10.67 20.48
N LEU A 261 0.42 9.81 20.29
CA LEU A 261 1.82 10.24 20.17
C LEU A 261 2.08 11.08 18.91
N ALA A 262 1.43 10.77 17.79
CA ALA A 262 1.49 11.57 16.58
C ALA A 262 0.94 12.98 16.83
N ASP A 263 -0.25 13.06 17.43
CA ASP A 263 -0.93 14.31 17.76
C ASP A 263 -0.15 15.12 18.81
N GLU A 264 0.40 14.47 19.84
CA GLU A 264 1.24 15.11 20.85
C GLU A 264 2.51 15.72 20.22
N ALA A 265 3.18 14.99 19.33
CA ALA A 265 4.37 15.50 18.64
C ALA A 265 4.05 16.71 17.75
N ASP A 266 2.91 16.67 17.03
CA ASP A 266 2.46 17.79 16.20
C ASP A 266 2.11 19.01 17.05
N ALA A 267 1.37 18.82 18.14
CA ALA A 267 1.02 19.89 19.08
C ALA A 267 2.25 20.51 19.73
N LEU A 268 3.24 19.69 20.11
CA LEU A 268 4.49 20.14 20.73
C LEU A 268 5.27 21.11 19.82
N VAL A 269 5.24 20.90 18.50
CA VAL A 269 6.08 21.64 17.54
C VAL A 269 5.33 22.70 16.74
N ALA A 270 4.01 22.74 16.81
CA ALA A 270 3.15 23.57 15.97
C ALA A 270 3.55 25.06 15.98
N ASN A 271 3.88 25.59 17.16
CA ASN A 271 4.18 27.02 17.35
C ASN A 271 5.68 27.33 17.47
N LEU A 272 6.55 26.38 17.14
CA LEU A 272 7.99 26.59 17.19
C LEU A 272 8.50 27.18 15.87
N THR A 273 9.49 28.06 15.95
CA THR A 273 10.37 28.40 14.83
C THR A 273 11.37 27.25 14.60
N ASP A 274 12.00 27.22 13.42
CA ASP A 274 13.02 26.21 13.14
C ASP A 274 14.25 26.36 14.06
N ASP A 275 14.58 27.60 14.46
CA ASP A 275 15.65 27.88 15.43
C ASP A 275 15.30 27.36 16.84
N GLN A 276 14.08 27.61 17.32
CA GLN A 276 13.58 27.04 18.58
C GLN A 276 13.58 25.50 18.56
N PHE A 277 13.19 24.91 17.42
CA PHE A 277 13.19 23.45 17.24
C PHE A 277 14.61 22.87 17.26
N ALA A 278 15.58 23.58 16.70
CA ALA A 278 16.99 23.18 16.66
C ALA A 278 17.78 23.58 17.93
N TRP A 279 17.23 24.45 18.78
CA TRP A 279 17.92 25.01 19.95
C TRP A 279 18.29 23.94 20.99
N LYS A 280 19.47 24.12 21.61
CA LYS A 280 20.02 23.20 22.60
C LYS A 280 20.24 23.90 23.95
N PRO A 281 19.86 23.29 25.08
CA PRO A 281 20.18 23.79 26.42
C PRO A 281 21.69 23.86 26.71
N SER A 282 22.46 22.96 26.12
CA SER A 282 23.93 22.93 26.19
C SER A 282 24.48 22.14 25.00
N PRO A 283 25.79 22.25 24.68
CA PRO A 283 26.38 21.52 23.55
C PRO A 283 26.21 19.99 23.63
N GLN A 284 26.12 19.44 24.84
CA GLN A 284 25.95 18.00 25.10
C GLN A 284 24.47 17.58 25.23
N ALA A 285 23.54 18.52 25.36
CA ALA A 285 22.11 18.24 25.42
C ALA A 285 21.50 18.08 24.02
N TRP A 286 20.39 17.33 23.95
CA TRP A 286 19.62 17.22 22.71
C TRP A 286 18.66 18.41 22.57
N SER A 287 18.49 18.86 21.34
CA SER A 287 17.39 19.75 20.95
C SER A 287 16.08 18.99 20.78
N ILE A 288 14.97 19.71 20.60
CA ILE A 288 13.66 19.15 20.24
C ILE A 288 13.79 18.35 18.93
N ALA A 289 14.48 18.92 17.94
CA ALA A 289 14.77 18.25 16.66
C ALA A 289 15.48 16.90 16.86
N GLN A 290 16.51 16.86 17.71
CA GLN A 290 17.27 15.64 17.97
C GLN A 290 16.46 14.61 18.74
N CYS A 291 15.59 15.03 19.66
CA CYS A 291 14.66 14.12 20.34
C CYS A 291 13.71 13.45 19.36
N VAL A 292 13.09 14.20 18.43
CA VAL A 292 12.14 13.62 17.45
C VAL A 292 12.87 12.82 16.37
N ASP A 293 13.99 13.30 15.83
CA ASP A 293 14.70 12.57 14.77
C ASP A 293 15.39 11.30 15.29
N HIS A 294 15.71 11.24 16.59
CA HIS A 294 16.09 9.99 17.24
C HIS A 294 14.97 8.94 17.14
N LEU A 295 13.70 9.34 17.32
CA LEU A 295 12.57 8.43 17.16
C LEU A 295 12.50 7.88 15.72
N ASN A 296 12.72 8.73 14.72
CA ASN A 296 12.82 8.30 13.31
C ASN A 296 13.93 7.26 13.08
N VAL A 297 15.10 7.46 13.70
CA VAL A 297 16.21 6.50 13.61
C VAL A 297 15.84 5.18 14.28
N THR A 298 15.26 5.22 15.49
CA THR A 298 14.85 4.00 16.19
C THR A 298 13.77 3.23 15.43
N ALA A 299 12.77 3.92 14.88
CA ALA A 299 11.71 3.30 14.08
C ALA A 299 12.26 2.59 12.83
N ARG A 300 13.21 3.22 12.11
CA ARG A 300 13.88 2.62 10.94
C ARG A 300 14.57 1.30 11.25
N LEU A 301 15.14 1.18 12.46
CA LEU A 301 15.85 -0.01 12.91
C LEU A 301 14.91 -1.06 13.50
N TYR A 302 13.81 -0.63 14.13
CA TYR A 302 12.90 -1.51 14.85
C TYR A 302 11.81 -2.12 13.95
N LEU A 303 11.28 -1.36 12.99
CA LEU A 303 10.20 -1.82 12.10
C LEU A 303 10.52 -3.12 11.34
N PRO A 304 11.73 -3.32 10.78
CA PRO A 304 12.08 -4.60 10.16
C PRO A 304 12.06 -5.78 11.15
N GLN A 305 12.35 -5.54 12.43
CA GLN A 305 12.29 -6.58 13.46
C GLN A 305 10.84 -6.95 13.78
N LEU A 306 9.93 -5.97 13.79
CA LEU A 306 8.49 -6.21 13.92
C LEU A 306 7.96 -7.02 12.73
N ASP A 307 8.37 -6.67 11.51
CA ASP A 307 7.98 -7.41 10.30
C ASP A 307 8.40 -8.88 10.38
N GLU A 308 9.64 -9.13 10.80
CA GLU A 308 10.15 -10.48 10.97
C GLU A 308 9.39 -11.24 12.06
N GLY A 309 9.10 -10.60 13.20
CA GLY A 309 8.35 -11.17 14.30
C GLY A 309 6.91 -11.56 13.93
N ILE A 310 6.21 -10.66 13.22
CA ILE A 310 4.85 -10.89 12.70
C ILE A 310 4.87 -12.03 11.67
N ALA A 311 5.76 -11.96 10.68
CA ALA A 311 5.83 -12.97 9.64
C ALA A 311 6.17 -14.36 10.21
N ASN A 312 7.02 -14.41 11.25
CA ASN A 312 7.35 -15.66 11.93
C ASN A 312 6.16 -16.24 12.70
N ALA A 313 5.45 -15.40 13.45
CA ALA A 313 4.24 -15.80 14.16
C ALA A 313 3.16 -16.35 13.20
N ILE A 314 2.97 -15.70 12.05
CA ILE A 314 2.07 -16.19 10.98
C ILE A 314 2.54 -17.55 10.45
N ARG A 315 3.83 -17.71 10.13
CA ARG A 315 4.39 -18.99 9.63
C ARG A 315 4.21 -20.14 10.64
N GLN A 316 4.30 -19.84 11.92
CA GLN A 316 4.11 -20.81 13.00
C GLN A 316 2.63 -21.03 13.37
N GLY A 317 1.70 -20.28 12.76
CA GLY A 317 0.27 -20.36 13.09
C GLY A 317 -0.06 -19.90 14.52
N LEU A 318 0.70 -18.93 15.05
CA LEU A 318 0.50 -18.41 16.41
C LEU A 318 -0.63 -17.39 16.44
N TYR A 319 -1.87 -17.88 16.57
CA TYR A 319 -3.07 -17.04 16.68
C TYR A 319 -3.66 -17.07 18.10
N GLY A 320 -4.43 -16.05 18.43
CA GLY A 320 -5.29 -16.02 19.61
C GLY A 320 -6.00 -14.67 19.76
N ASP A 321 -6.85 -14.58 20.77
CA ASP A 321 -7.79 -13.47 20.89
C ASP A 321 -7.40 -12.42 21.95
N GLY A 322 -6.41 -12.73 22.80
CA GLY A 322 -5.97 -11.86 23.89
C GLY A 322 -7.09 -11.56 24.90
N PRO A 323 -6.92 -10.53 25.76
CA PRO A 323 -5.66 -9.83 26.02
C PRO A 323 -4.64 -10.78 26.67
N TYR A 324 -3.36 -10.54 26.42
CA TYR A 324 -2.31 -11.43 26.92
C TYR A 324 -1.62 -10.91 28.19
N VAL A 325 -1.23 -11.84 29.05
CA VAL A 325 -0.38 -11.52 30.20
C VAL A 325 1.07 -11.66 29.81
N TYR A 326 1.80 -10.56 29.90
CA TYR A 326 3.25 -10.55 29.68
C TYR A 326 3.98 -10.91 30.97
N TRP A 327 4.99 -11.77 30.83
CA TRP A 327 5.93 -12.08 31.89
C TRP A 327 6.55 -10.81 32.53
N TRP A 328 6.88 -10.90 33.81
CA TRP A 328 7.29 -9.75 34.62
C TRP A 328 8.51 -9.00 34.06
N PHE A 329 9.46 -9.71 33.45
CA PHE A 329 10.63 -9.12 32.81
C PHE A 329 10.28 -8.14 31.68
N ALA A 330 9.35 -8.49 30.78
CA ALA A 330 8.97 -7.55 29.71
C ALA A 330 8.19 -6.35 30.24
N ARG A 331 7.33 -6.56 31.25
CA ARG A 331 6.62 -5.43 31.91
C ARG A 331 7.60 -4.46 32.57
N MET A 332 8.61 -5.00 33.26
CA MET A 332 9.68 -4.20 33.86
C MET A 332 10.47 -3.44 32.78
N PHE A 333 10.79 -4.09 31.66
CA PHE A 333 11.51 -3.48 30.55
C PHE A 333 10.74 -2.29 29.94
N VAL A 334 9.45 -2.45 29.63
CA VAL A 334 8.61 -1.36 29.11
C VAL A 334 8.55 -0.20 30.12
N ARG A 335 8.34 -0.51 31.41
CA ARG A 335 8.28 0.51 32.47
C ARG A 335 9.58 1.30 32.64
N MET A 336 10.73 0.71 32.33
CA MET A 336 12.02 1.41 32.36
C MET A 336 12.14 2.45 31.22
N LEU A 337 11.40 2.26 30.13
CA LEU A 337 11.39 3.17 29.00
C LEU A 337 10.41 4.34 29.18
N GLU A 338 9.39 4.20 30.03
CA GLU A 338 8.43 5.27 30.30
C GLU A 338 9.08 6.51 30.96
N PRO A 339 8.60 7.73 30.66
CA PRO A 339 9.02 8.93 31.38
C PRO A 339 8.41 9.02 32.79
N PRO A 340 9.04 9.78 33.72
CA PRO A 340 10.36 10.36 33.60
C PRO A 340 11.46 9.29 33.74
N PRO A 341 12.57 9.41 33.00
CA PRO A 341 13.62 8.40 33.02
C PRO A 341 14.33 8.36 34.37
N ARG A 342 14.34 7.20 35.02
CA ARG A 342 15.04 6.98 36.30
C ARG A 342 16.56 6.85 36.13
N VAL A 343 16.99 6.33 34.98
CA VAL A 343 18.42 6.11 34.65
C VAL A 343 18.72 6.73 33.29
N ARG A 344 19.79 7.53 33.23
CA ARG A 344 20.31 8.13 32.00
C ARG A 344 21.43 7.24 31.45
N VAL A 345 21.21 6.68 30.28
CA VAL A 345 22.19 5.86 29.56
C VAL A 345 22.59 6.63 28.30
N LYS A 346 23.87 6.60 27.94
CA LYS A 346 24.36 7.23 26.72
C LYS A 346 23.82 6.49 25.50
N THR A 347 23.19 7.21 24.58
CA THR A 347 22.66 6.65 23.34
C THR A 347 23.79 6.11 22.44
N PRO A 348 23.76 4.82 22.04
CA PRO A 348 24.74 4.25 21.13
C PRO A 348 24.76 4.99 19.78
N ALA A 349 25.92 5.02 19.11
CA ALA A 349 26.12 5.80 17.88
C ALA A 349 25.11 5.49 16.77
N VAL A 350 24.72 4.22 16.62
CA VAL A 350 23.72 3.77 15.62
C VAL A 350 22.33 4.38 15.82
N PHE A 351 22.02 4.82 17.04
CA PHE A 351 20.74 5.45 17.36
C PHE A 351 20.84 6.97 17.45
N GLN A 352 22.01 7.57 17.21
CA GLN A 352 22.12 9.03 17.24
C GLN A 352 21.47 9.63 15.99
N PRO A 353 20.69 10.71 16.14
CA PRO A 353 20.13 11.40 14.99
C PRO A 353 21.25 11.99 14.12
N PRO A 354 21.08 12.00 12.78
CA PRO A 354 22.04 12.61 11.85
C PRO A 354 22.19 14.13 12.08
N ALA A 355 23.16 14.75 11.40
CA ALA A 355 23.34 16.20 11.41
C ALA A 355 22.06 16.94 10.99
N SER A 356 21.92 18.20 11.42
CA SER A 356 20.70 19.01 11.36
C SER A 356 19.89 18.82 10.07
N ARG A 357 18.64 18.37 10.21
CA ARG A 357 17.67 18.24 9.12
C ARG A 357 16.53 19.26 9.28
N PRO A 358 15.87 19.68 8.19
CA PRO A 358 14.74 20.59 8.28
C PRO A 358 13.60 20.01 9.14
N ARG A 359 12.96 20.84 9.97
CA ARG A 359 11.83 20.44 10.83
C ARG A 359 10.74 19.72 10.06
N ARG A 360 10.38 20.24 8.87
CA ARG A 360 9.38 19.64 7.98
C ARG A 360 9.71 18.19 7.64
N GLU A 361 10.97 17.86 7.36
CA GLU A 361 11.38 16.50 7.03
C GLU A 361 11.34 15.57 8.24
N ILE A 362 11.81 16.05 9.40
CA ILE A 362 11.80 15.28 10.65
C ILE A 362 10.37 14.92 11.04
N MET A 363 9.46 15.89 11.01
CA MET A 363 8.05 15.69 11.37
C MET A 363 7.28 14.88 10.33
N ALA A 364 7.59 15.02 9.04
CA ALA A 364 7.00 14.18 8.00
C ALA A 364 7.45 12.72 8.15
N ALA A 365 8.73 12.48 8.43
CA ALA A 365 9.25 11.15 8.69
C ALA A 365 8.63 10.53 9.96
N PHE A 366 8.47 11.32 11.04
CA PHE A 366 7.85 10.86 12.27
C PHE A 366 6.43 10.36 12.03
N ARG A 367 5.58 11.19 11.39
CA ARG A 367 4.22 10.79 11.01
C ARG A 367 4.18 9.54 10.14
N ALA A 368 5.08 9.44 9.16
CA ALA A 368 5.17 8.25 8.32
C ALA A 368 5.54 6.99 9.11
N TYR A 369 6.33 7.10 10.17
CA TYR A 369 6.66 5.98 11.05
C TYR A 369 5.51 5.62 12.01
N GLN A 370 4.72 6.60 12.48
CA GLN A 370 3.49 6.33 13.25
C GLN A 370 2.51 5.46 12.46
N VAL A 371 2.26 5.83 11.20
CA VAL A 371 1.42 5.05 10.29
C VAL A 371 1.96 3.63 10.12
N GLN A 372 3.29 3.48 9.98
CA GLN A 372 3.90 2.16 9.85
C GLN A 372 3.75 1.30 11.12
N TYR A 373 3.92 1.86 12.32
CA TYR A 373 3.68 1.12 13.56
C TYR A 373 2.23 0.64 13.67
N ILE A 374 1.27 1.52 13.36
CA ILE A 374 -0.16 1.19 13.33
C ILE A 374 -0.45 0.08 12.32
N ASP A 375 0.18 0.10 11.15
CA ASP A 375 0.03 -0.96 10.14
C ASP A 375 0.60 -2.30 10.60
N ARG A 376 1.68 -2.31 11.39
CA ARG A 376 2.23 -3.54 11.98
C ARG A 376 1.35 -4.05 13.10
N LEU A 377 0.74 -3.17 13.90
CA LEU A 377 -0.29 -3.55 14.87
C LEU A 377 -1.50 -4.20 14.19
N ARG A 378 -1.98 -3.65 13.07
CA ARG A 378 -3.05 -4.25 12.25
C ARG A 378 -2.65 -5.63 11.71
N GLN A 379 -1.42 -5.79 11.20
CA GLN A 379 -0.91 -7.08 10.74
C GLN A 379 -0.72 -8.11 11.88
N ALA A 380 -0.48 -7.62 13.10
CA ALA A 380 -0.39 -8.44 14.29
C ALA A 380 -1.76 -8.77 14.91
N ASN A 381 -2.85 -8.21 14.37
CA ASN A 381 -4.20 -8.46 14.86
C ASN A 381 -4.55 -9.95 14.75
N GLY A 382 -5.06 -10.54 15.85
CA GLY A 382 -5.35 -11.97 15.94
C GLY A 382 -4.13 -12.87 16.15
N LEU A 383 -2.90 -12.34 16.23
CA LEU A 383 -1.72 -13.12 16.59
C LEU A 383 -1.58 -13.27 18.11
N TYR A 384 -0.99 -14.39 18.55
CA TYR A 384 -0.66 -14.62 19.95
C TYR A 384 0.53 -13.74 20.39
N LEU A 385 0.25 -12.49 20.76
CA LEU A 385 1.27 -11.45 21.00
C LEU A 385 2.25 -11.76 22.15
N ALA A 386 1.81 -12.51 23.17
CA ALA A 386 2.69 -12.90 24.28
C ALA A 386 3.70 -14.01 23.91
N ARG A 387 3.46 -14.76 22.82
CA ARG A 387 4.29 -15.89 22.38
C ARG A 387 5.09 -15.55 21.14
N ALA A 388 4.50 -14.78 20.21
CA ALA A 388 5.22 -14.17 19.09
C ALA A 388 6.41 -13.37 19.63
N ARG A 389 7.56 -13.45 18.94
CA ARG A 389 8.81 -12.84 19.40
C ARG A 389 9.30 -11.78 18.42
N VAL A 390 9.75 -10.66 18.95
CA VAL A 390 10.47 -9.61 18.22
C VAL A 390 11.87 -9.46 18.79
N ARG A 391 12.84 -9.30 17.90
CA ARG A 391 14.25 -9.10 18.25
C ARG A 391 14.53 -7.63 18.54
N SER A 392 15.38 -7.37 19.53
CA SER A 392 15.83 -5.99 19.82
C SER A 392 16.92 -5.54 18.85
N PRO A 393 16.80 -4.36 18.22
CA PRO A 393 17.87 -3.81 17.39
C PRO A 393 19.04 -3.26 18.22
N ALA A 394 18.84 -2.98 19.52
CA ALA A 394 19.91 -2.53 20.40
C ALA A 394 20.78 -3.69 20.93
N ALA A 395 20.24 -4.91 20.93
CA ALA A 395 20.92 -6.11 21.38
C ALA A 395 20.28 -7.33 20.72
N SER A 396 20.93 -7.86 19.67
CA SER A 396 20.38 -8.92 18.81
C SER A 396 20.14 -10.26 19.50
N TRP A 397 20.69 -10.47 20.70
CA TRP A 397 20.43 -11.65 21.54
C TRP A 397 19.18 -11.52 22.40
N ILE A 398 18.57 -10.32 22.49
CA ILE A 398 17.37 -10.08 23.29
C ILE A 398 16.11 -10.24 22.42
N PHE A 399 15.17 -11.05 22.91
CA PHE A 399 13.85 -11.25 22.31
C PHE A 399 12.76 -10.86 23.30
N LEU A 400 11.79 -10.08 22.84
CA LEU A 400 10.61 -9.68 23.61
C LEU A 400 9.36 -10.31 23.00
N PRO A 401 8.30 -10.53 23.79
CA PRO A 401 6.97 -10.74 23.23
C PRO A 401 6.61 -9.61 22.26
N LEU A 402 5.96 -9.93 21.15
CA LEU A 402 5.64 -8.98 20.09
C LEU A 402 4.83 -7.78 20.62
N GLY A 403 3.82 -8.03 21.46
CA GLY A 403 3.03 -6.95 22.07
C GLY A 403 3.84 -6.09 23.05
N SER A 404 4.78 -6.68 23.79
CA SER A 404 5.72 -5.91 24.61
C SER A 404 6.70 -5.10 23.77
N GLY A 405 7.02 -5.53 22.55
CA GLY A 405 7.82 -4.78 21.61
C GLY A 405 7.14 -3.49 21.14
N PHE A 406 5.86 -3.56 20.77
CA PHE A 406 5.06 -2.37 20.48
C PHE A 406 4.96 -1.44 21.70
N ALA A 407 4.64 -2.00 22.87
CA ALA A 407 4.56 -1.21 24.10
C ALA A 407 5.89 -0.53 24.46
N ALA A 408 7.03 -1.19 24.19
CA ALA A 408 8.35 -0.61 24.40
C ALA A 408 8.61 0.59 23.46
N MET A 409 8.15 0.53 22.20
CA MET A 409 8.27 1.67 21.27
C MET A 409 7.38 2.84 21.68
N ILE A 410 6.15 2.58 22.12
CA ILE A 410 5.25 3.62 22.66
C ILE A 410 5.91 4.31 23.87
N ALA A 411 6.39 3.54 24.85
CA ALA A 411 7.05 4.09 26.05
C ALA A 411 8.33 4.89 25.68
N HIS A 412 9.08 4.40 24.70
CA HIS A 412 10.28 5.07 24.19
C HIS A 412 9.94 6.43 23.53
N GLU A 413 8.90 6.47 22.69
CA GLU A 413 8.43 7.71 22.06
C GLU A 413 7.94 8.72 23.09
N ARG A 414 7.10 8.29 24.04
CA ARG A 414 6.68 9.14 25.18
C ARG A 414 7.86 9.76 25.90
N ARG A 415 8.90 8.97 26.17
CA ARG A 415 10.10 9.46 26.86
C ARG A 415 10.82 10.56 26.10
N HIS A 416 10.93 10.46 24.77
CA HIS A 416 11.61 11.47 23.97
C HIS A 416 10.74 12.70 23.66
N LEU A 417 9.41 12.55 23.52
CA LEU A 417 8.50 13.69 23.48
C LEU A 417 8.49 14.44 24.83
N TRP A 418 8.50 13.71 25.95
CA TRP A 418 8.67 14.31 27.27
C TRP A 418 10.01 15.06 27.39
N GLN A 419 11.11 14.47 26.91
CA GLN A 419 12.42 15.12 26.90
C GLN A 419 12.41 16.40 26.05
N ALA A 420 11.79 16.36 24.88
CA ALA A 420 11.60 17.53 24.02
C ALA A 420 10.78 18.63 24.73
N ALA A 421 9.71 18.27 25.44
CA ALA A 421 8.96 19.20 26.26
C ALA A 421 9.78 19.80 27.42
N GLN A 422 10.75 19.07 27.99
CA GLN A 422 11.67 19.63 28.98
C GLN A 422 12.64 20.66 28.37
N VAL A 423 13.03 20.51 27.10
CA VAL A 423 13.88 21.50 26.40
C VAL A 423 13.18 22.85 26.33
N MET A 424 11.87 22.88 26.07
CA MET A 424 11.07 24.12 26.05
C MET A 424 10.98 24.80 27.42
N LYS A 425 11.19 24.04 28.50
CA LYS A 425 11.18 24.54 29.89
C LYS A 425 12.58 24.92 30.39
N ALA A 426 13.62 24.67 29.60
CA ALA A 426 14.99 24.97 30.00
C ALA A 426 15.24 26.47 30.09
N SER A 427 16.12 26.86 31.02
CA SER A 427 16.58 28.25 31.11
C SER A 427 17.28 28.65 29.82
N GLY A 428 16.94 29.83 29.28
CA GLY A 428 17.50 30.34 28.03
C GLY A 428 16.82 29.85 26.75
N PHE A 429 15.72 29.09 26.84
CA PHE A 429 14.92 28.76 25.65
C PHE A 429 14.36 30.06 25.02
N PRO A 430 14.58 30.31 23.71
CA PRO A 430 14.07 31.52 23.05
C PRO A 430 12.54 31.48 23.02
N ARG A 431 11.88 32.51 23.57
CA ARG A 431 10.41 32.59 23.69
C ARG A 431 9.80 33.52 22.67
#